data_AF-A0A7V8YSV5-F1
#
_entry.id   AF-A0A7V8YSV5-F1
#
_cell.length_a   1.000
_cell.length_b   1.000
_cell.length_c   1.000
_cell.angle_alpha   90.00
_cell.angle_beta   90.00
_cell.angle_gamma   90.00
#
_symmetry.space_group_name_H-M   'P 1'
#
loop_
_entity.id
_entity.type
_entity.pdbx_description
1 polymer ?
#
loop_
_entity_poly.entity_id
_entity_poly.type
_entity_poly.pdbx_seq_one_letter_code
_entity_poly.pdbx_strand_id
1 'polypeptide(L)'
;MYATLRVLTGRAQPPPLQALIPAIAPRPVLLVASAGGVEATMNRAYHALAPQTTLWELPDVPHTRGLAERPAAYERRIVGLFDRALLDS
;
A
#
# COMPACT_ATOMS: atom_id res chain seq x y z
N MET A 1 -20.00 -4.93 13.89
CA MET A 1 -19.73 -6.35 13.59
C MET A 1 -18.25 -6.70 13.81
N TYR A 2 -17.67 -6.37 14.97
CA TYR A 2 -16.22 -6.59 15.23
C TYR A 2 -15.91 -7.04 16.67
N ALA A 3 -16.89 -6.98 17.58
CA ALA A 3 -16.72 -7.41 18.97
C ALA A 3 -16.57 -8.93 19.09
N THR A 4 -17.23 -9.70 18.22
CA THR A 4 -17.23 -11.18 18.23
C THR A 4 -15.87 -11.79 17.90
N LEU A 5 -15.10 -11.20 16.98
CA LEU A 5 -13.74 -11.70 16.63
C LEU A 5 -12.74 -11.58 17.79
N ARG A 6 -12.91 -10.59 18.68
CA ARG A 6 -12.02 -10.36 19.84
C ARG A 6 -12.15 -11.48 20.87
N VAL A 7 -13.38 -11.90 21.15
CA VAL A 7 -13.69 -12.98 22.12
C VAL A 7 -13.15 -14.32 21.64
N LEU A 8 -13.21 -14.58 20.33
CA LEU A 8 -12.83 -15.88 19.75
C LEU A 8 -11.31 -16.07 19.57
N THR A 9 -10.55 -14.98 19.39
CA THR A 9 -9.13 -15.07 19.01
C THR A 9 -8.15 -14.70 20.12
N GLY A 10 -8.63 -14.08 21.21
CA GLY A 10 -7.79 -13.63 22.34
C GLY A 10 -6.75 -12.55 21.98
N ARG A 11 -6.75 -12.04 20.74
CA ARG A 11 -5.81 -11.04 20.27
C ARG A 11 -6.46 -9.65 20.25
N ALA A 12 -5.73 -8.66 20.75
CA ALA A 12 -6.11 -7.27 20.56
C ALA A 12 -6.20 -6.98 19.07
N GLN A 13 -7.22 -6.22 18.65
CA GLN A 13 -7.31 -5.80 17.26
C GLN A 13 -6.11 -4.93 16.92
N PRO A 14 -5.48 -5.13 15.74
CA PRO A 14 -4.41 -4.25 15.32
C PRO A 14 -4.95 -2.83 15.13
N PRO A 15 -4.12 -1.80 15.36
CA PRO A 15 -4.48 -0.44 15.02
C PRO A 15 -4.87 -0.33 13.53
N PRO A 16 -5.76 0.61 13.17
CA PRO A 16 -6.10 0.84 11.78
C PRO A 16 -4.87 1.29 10.99
N LEU A 17 -4.78 0.91 9.70
CA LEU A 17 -3.61 1.23 8.86
C LEU A 17 -3.34 2.74 8.75
N GLN A 18 -4.38 3.57 8.84
CA GLN A 18 -4.26 5.03 8.90
C GLN A 18 -3.36 5.51 10.05
N ALA A 19 -3.39 4.82 11.20
CA ALA A 19 -2.54 5.15 12.35
C ALA A 19 -1.12 4.61 12.20
N LEU A 20 -0.90 3.61 11.35
CA LEU A 20 0.39 2.94 11.18
C LEU A 20 1.22 3.52 10.03
N ILE A 21 0.59 4.04 8.97
CA ILE A 21 1.31 4.52 7.79
C ILE A 21 2.36 5.61 8.10
N PRO A 22 2.13 6.60 8.99
CA PRO A 22 3.13 7.62 9.26
C PRO A 22 4.37 7.05 9.97
N ALA A 23 4.21 5.98 10.76
CA ALA A 23 5.28 5.35 11.53
C ALA A 23 6.26 4.52 10.66
N ILE A 24 5.99 4.38 9.36
CA ILE A 24 6.94 3.73 8.45
C ILE A 24 8.13 4.63 8.13
N ALA A 25 7.94 5.95 8.20
CA ALA A 25 9.00 6.93 8.00
C ALA A 25 10.23 6.64 8.87
N PRO A 26 11.45 6.88 8.35
CA PRO A 26 11.78 7.44 7.04
C PRO A 26 11.86 6.38 5.90
N ARG A 27 11.47 5.12 6.14
CA ARG A 27 11.63 4.06 5.14
C ARG A 27 10.75 4.31 3.91
N PRO A 28 11.25 4.07 2.69
CA PRO A 28 10.48 4.23 1.46
C PRO A 28 9.24 3.33 1.42
N VAL A 29 8.13 3.86 0.87
CA VAL A 29 6.87 3.13 0.68
C VAL A 29 6.30 3.46 -0.69
N LEU A 30 5.86 2.44 -1.41
CA LEU A 30 5.10 2.57 -2.65
C LEU A 30 3.68 2.01 -2.43
N LEU A 31 2.68 2.88 -2.54
CA LEU A 31 1.27 2.52 -2.50
C LEU A 31 0.78 2.26 -3.93
N VAL A 32 0.40 1.03 -4.22
CA VAL A 32 -0.10 0.60 -5.54
C VAL A 32 -1.61 0.38 -5.43
N ALA A 33 -2.39 1.03 -6.30
CA ALA A 33 -3.83 0.78 -6.43
C ALA A 33 -4.14 0.33 -7.86
N SER A 34 -4.77 -0.83 -7.98
CA SER A 34 -5.36 -1.28 -9.25
C SER A 34 -6.87 -1.14 -9.14
N ALA A 35 -7.51 -0.95 -10.27
CA ALA A 35 -8.90 -0.58 -10.39
C ALA A 35 -9.17 0.79 -9.74
N GLY A 36 -9.87 1.66 -10.46
CA GLY A 36 -10.43 2.85 -9.83
C GLY A 36 -11.32 2.49 -8.62
N GLY A 37 -11.69 3.50 -7.85
CA GLY A 37 -12.60 3.32 -6.71
C GLY A 37 -11.86 3.10 -5.39
N VAL A 38 -12.24 2.06 -4.64
CA VAL A 38 -11.90 1.93 -3.20
C VAL A 38 -10.40 1.89 -2.95
N GLU A 39 -9.61 1.16 -3.74
CA GLU A 39 -8.16 1.09 -3.58
C GLU A 39 -7.49 2.45 -3.77
N ALA A 40 -7.85 3.17 -4.83
CA ALA A 40 -7.34 4.51 -5.09
C ALA A 40 -7.74 5.48 -3.96
N THR A 41 -9.01 5.44 -3.52
CA THR A 41 -9.48 6.27 -2.39
C THR A 41 -8.70 5.97 -1.10
N MET A 42 -8.47 4.70 -0.77
CA MET A 42 -7.72 4.30 0.41
C MET A 42 -6.25 4.73 0.31
N ASN A 43 -5.60 4.47 -0.82
CA ASN A 43 -4.19 4.84 -1.01
C ASN A 43 -3.98 6.35 -0.99
N ARG A 44 -4.89 7.14 -1.56
CA ARG A 44 -4.86 8.61 -1.43
C ARG A 44 -5.01 9.05 0.02
N ALA A 45 -5.89 8.41 0.79
CA ALA A 45 -6.05 8.71 2.22
C ALA A 45 -4.78 8.36 3.02
N TYR A 46 -4.12 7.24 2.73
CA TYR A 46 -2.84 6.88 3.34
C TYR A 46 -1.73 7.86 2.94
N HIS A 47 -1.64 8.23 1.66
CA HIS A 47 -0.67 9.19 1.16
C HIS A 47 -0.84 10.58 1.80
N ALA A 48 -2.09 11.03 2.01
CA ALA A 48 -2.35 12.29 2.70
C ALA A 48 -1.83 12.32 4.15
N LEU A 49 -1.85 11.18 4.83
CA LEU A 49 -1.31 11.03 6.20
C LEU A 49 0.21 10.82 6.22
N ALA A 50 0.80 10.41 5.10
CA ALA A 50 2.23 10.15 4.95
C ALA A 50 2.72 10.64 3.57
N PRO A 51 2.90 11.95 3.38
CA PRO A 51 3.20 12.54 2.06
C PRO A 51 4.54 12.10 1.46
N GLN A 52 5.45 11.54 2.26
CA GLN A 52 6.72 10.95 1.82
C GLN A 52 6.54 9.62 1.07
N THR A 53 5.36 8.99 1.13
CA THR A 53 5.05 7.77 0.38
C THR A 53 4.93 8.09 -1.12
N THR A 54 5.22 7.13 -1.99
CA THR A 54 4.95 7.25 -3.44
C THR A 54 3.61 6.60 -3.76
N LEU A 55 2.77 7.29 -4.54
CA LEU A 55 1.48 6.77 -4.99
C LEU A 55 1.56 6.34 -6.48
N TRP A 56 1.09 5.13 -6.78
CA TRP A 56 0.94 4.64 -8.15
C TRP A 56 -0.44 4.04 -8.37
N GLU A 57 -1.24 4.69 -9.21
CA GLU A 57 -2.60 4.27 -9.53
C GLU A 57 -2.69 3.73 -10.96
N LEU A 58 -3.42 2.64 -11.13
CA LEU A 58 -3.70 1.94 -12.38
C LEU A 58 -5.22 1.87 -12.58
N PRO A 59 -5.87 2.98 -13.00
CA PRO A 59 -7.33 3.10 -12.97
C PRO A 59 -8.04 2.16 -13.96
N ASP A 60 -7.34 1.76 -15.01
CA ASP A 60 -7.80 0.92 -16.12
C ASP A 60 -7.39 -0.56 -15.99
N VAL A 61 -6.72 -0.94 -14.90
CA VAL A 61 -6.26 -2.31 -14.66
C VAL A 61 -7.12 -2.94 -13.57
N PRO A 62 -7.74 -4.12 -13.76
CA PRO A 62 -8.56 -4.74 -12.73
C PRO A 62 -7.80 -5.10 -11.45
N HIS A 63 -8.53 -5.33 -10.35
CA HIS A 63 -7.96 -5.77 -9.08
C HIS A 63 -6.98 -6.93 -9.28
N THR A 64 -5.77 -6.83 -8.68
CA THR A 64 -4.63 -7.77 -8.79
C THR A 64 -3.97 -7.90 -10.17
N ARG A 65 -4.48 -7.25 -11.23
CA ARG A 65 -3.97 -7.43 -12.60
C ARG A 65 -2.75 -6.57 -12.94
N GLY A 66 -2.30 -5.69 -12.04
CA GLY A 66 -1.17 -4.79 -12.23
C GLY A 66 0.08 -5.46 -12.82
N LEU A 67 0.52 -6.57 -12.25
CA LEU A 67 1.72 -7.29 -12.74
C LEU A 67 1.48 -7.94 -14.10
N ALA A 68 0.33 -8.58 -14.30
CA ALA A 68 0.02 -9.30 -15.53
C ALA A 68 -0.17 -8.35 -16.72
N GLU A 69 -0.78 -7.19 -16.50
CA GLU A 69 -1.15 -6.25 -17.58
C GLU A 69 -0.15 -5.12 -17.79
N ARG A 70 0.71 -4.83 -16.80
CA ARG A 70 1.76 -3.81 -16.89
C ARG A 70 3.13 -4.37 -16.46
N PRO A 71 3.56 -5.56 -16.94
CA PRO A 71 4.70 -6.30 -16.37
C PRO A 71 5.97 -5.47 -16.29
N ALA A 72 6.37 -4.83 -17.40
CA ALA A 72 7.57 -4.01 -17.43
C ALA A 72 7.49 -2.77 -16.51
N ALA A 73 6.31 -2.14 -16.38
CA ALA A 73 6.15 -1.00 -15.48
C ALA A 73 6.12 -1.43 -14.01
N TYR A 74 5.51 -2.58 -13.74
CA TYR A 74 5.42 -3.17 -12.42
C TYR A 74 6.80 -3.56 -11.91
N GLU A 75 7.57 -4.29 -12.71
CA GLU A 75 8.95 -4.66 -12.40
C GLU A 75 9.81 -3.43 -12.11
N ARG A 76 9.86 -2.46 -13.03
CA ARG A 76 10.67 -1.23 -12.83
C ARG A 76 10.33 -0.49 -11.53
N ARG A 77 9.05 -0.41 -11.17
CA ARG A 77 8.61 0.34 -9.98
C ARG A 77 8.84 -0.43 -8.69
N ILE A 78 8.56 -1.73 -8.68
CA ILE A 78 8.75 -2.57 -7.49
C ILE A 78 10.24 -2.81 -7.25
N VAL A 79 10.97 -3.29 -8.25
CA VAL A 79 12.41 -3.56 -8.13
C VAL A 79 13.16 -2.26 -7.87
N GLY A 80 12.88 -1.19 -8.62
CA GLY A 80 13.51 0.11 -8.40
C GLY A 80 13.18 0.78 -7.05
N LEU A 81 12.10 0.37 -6.37
CA LEU A 81 11.91 0.75 -4.96
C LEU A 81 12.91 0.01 -4.08
N PHE A 82 13.00 -1.31 -4.24
CA PHE A 82 13.86 -2.16 -3.41
C PHE A 82 15.34 -1.88 -3.64
N ASP A 83 15.78 -1.67 -4.87
CA ASP A 83 17.17 -1.30 -5.19
C ASP A 83 17.55 -0.03 -4.43
N ARG A 84 16.74 1.02 -4.53
CA ARG A 84 16.98 2.28 -3.80
C ARG A 84 16.92 2.12 -2.28
N ALA A 85 16.07 1.22 -1.77
CA ALA A 85 15.86 1.06 -0.34
C ALA A 85 16.85 0.10 0.33
N LEU A 86 17.55 -0.75 -0.44
CA LEU A 86 18.35 -1.85 0.10
C LEU A 86 19.78 -1.89 -0.44
N LEU A 87 20.06 -1.29 -1.60
CA LEU A 87 21.38 -1.29 -2.24
C LEU A 87 22.04 0.10 -2.21
N ASP A 88 21.26 1.17 -2.31
CA ASP A 88 21.76 2.56 -2.23
C ASP A 88 21.84 3.08 -0.78
N SER A 89 21.77 2.18 0.20
CA SER A 89 21.71 2.48 1.65
C SER A 89 23.09 2.52 2.32
#